data_AF-A0A957JSU8-F1
#
_entry.id   AF-A0A957JSU8-F1
#
_cell.length_a   1.000
_cell.length_b   1.000
_cell.length_c   1.000
_cell.angle_alpha   90.00
_cell.angle_beta   90.00
_cell.angle_gamma   90.00
#
_symmetry.space_group_name_H-M   'P 1'
#
loop_
_entity.id
_entity.type
_entity.pdbx_description
1 polymer ?
#
loop_
_entity_poly.entity_id
_entity_poly.type
_entity_poly.pdbx_seq_one_letter_code
_entity_poly.pdbx_strand_id
1 'polypeptide(L)'
;MKLKCLACDVLARPLYLSAAHSPHIVDIELFPRGLHNTPGRLRGRLQERIDAAAGQGYDAIVMAYGLCGQATAGLTAREKPVVVPRAHDCITIFLGGRERYDDQFEQQPGTYWYALDYVERDDGSGGNMGMGAGTGTEGQSVYEEYVEKYGKDNADYLMQVMGQWQAHYKRAAYIEMGVGDGSRVENIARSDASQRGWIFEKITGDMVLVRRLLFGDWERDFLVLEPGQSLKMTFDENVIGCVLPATTNQT
;
A
#
# COMPACT_ATOMS: atom_id res chain seq x y z
N MET A 1 -15.48 -4.78 -19.28
CA MET A 1 -14.15 -5.41 -19.22
C MET A 1 -14.20 -6.63 -18.31
N LYS A 2 -13.26 -7.57 -18.47
CA LYS A 2 -12.90 -8.60 -17.50
C LYS A 2 -11.58 -8.21 -16.85
N LEU A 3 -11.60 -7.96 -15.54
CA LEU A 3 -10.47 -7.46 -14.77
C LEU A 3 -9.95 -8.55 -13.82
N LYS A 4 -8.62 -8.70 -13.75
CA LYS A 4 -7.95 -9.45 -12.67
C LYS A 4 -7.52 -8.45 -11.61
N CYS A 5 -8.09 -8.52 -10.41
CA CYS A 5 -7.68 -7.69 -9.30
C CYS A 5 -6.70 -8.44 -8.39
N LEU A 6 -5.48 -7.92 -8.26
CA LEU A 6 -4.50 -8.40 -7.29
C LEU A 6 -4.48 -7.43 -6.11
N ALA A 7 -4.70 -7.93 -4.90
CA ALA A 7 -4.94 -7.05 -3.76
C ALA A 7 -4.33 -7.55 -2.44
N CYS A 8 -3.89 -6.61 -1.60
CA CYS A 8 -3.65 -6.92 -0.19
C CYS A 8 -4.99 -7.22 0.48
N ASP A 9 -5.03 -8.25 1.31
CA ASP A 9 -6.26 -8.68 1.99
C ASP A 9 -6.82 -7.68 3.00
N VAL A 10 -6.03 -6.66 3.36
CA VAL A 10 -6.48 -5.49 4.13
C VAL A 10 -7.50 -4.61 3.38
N LEU A 11 -7.67 -4.79 2.07
CA LEU A 11 -8.66 -4.08 1.25
C LEU A 11 -9.87 -4.95 0.89
N ALA A 12 -9.99 -6.15 1.46
CA ALA A 12 -10.94 -7.16 1.00
C ALA A 12 -12.39 -6.69 1.03
N ARG A 13 -12.88 -6.11 2.14
CA ARG A 13 -14.27 -5.65 2.25
C ARG A 13 -14.57 -4.50 1.27
N PRO A 14 -13.77 -3.41 1.20
CA PRO A 14 -13.94 -2.38 0.17
C PRO A 14 -13.94 -2.92 -1.26
N LEU A 15 -13.07 -3.89 -1.56
CA LEU A 15 -12.96 -4.49 -2.90
C LEU A 15 -14.16 -5.34 -3.25
N TYR A 16 -14.60 -6.24 -2.37
CA TYR A 16 -15.79 -7.06 -2.65
C TYR A 16 -17.05 -6.22 -2.78
N LEU A 17 -17.23 -5.20 -1.93
CA LEU A 17 -18.34 -4.27 -2.05
C LEU A 17 -18.31 -3.51 -3.37
N SER A 18 -17.14 -2.98 -3.76
CA SER A 18 -16.98 -2.25 -5.02
C SER A 18 -17.17 -3.16 -6.25
N ALA A 19 -16.66 -4.40 -6.20
CA ALA A 19 -16.83 -5.38 -7.28
C ALA A 19 -18.30 -5.76 -7.47
N ALA A 20 -19.08 -5.89 -6.40
CA ALA A 20 -20.52 -6.18 -6.48
C ALA A 20 -21.33 -5.10 -7.22
N HIS A 21 -20.80 -3.87 -7.29
CA HIS A 21 -21.42 -2.75 -7.98
C HIS A 21 -20.73 -2.37 -9.29
N SER A 22 -19.64 -3.04 -9.65
CA SER A 22 -18.88 -2.72 -10.87
C SER A 22 -19.66 -3.12 -12.13
N PRO A 23 -19.60 -2.32 -13.22
CA PRO A 23 -20.10 -2.73 -14.53
C PRO A 23 -19.19 -3.76 -15.24
N HIS A 24 -18.16 -4.27 -14.56
CA HIS A 24 -17.15 -5.17 -15.10
C HIS A 24 -17.14 -6.51 -14.34
N ILE A 25 -16.66 -7.55 -15.01
CA ILE A 25 -16.38 -8.84 -14.36
C ILE A 25 -15.04 -8.67 -13.64
N VAL A 26 -15.01 -8.86 -12.32
CA VAL A 26 -13.80 -8.65 -11.51
C VAL A 26 -13.46 -9.93 -10.75
N ASP A 27 -12.33 -10.55 -11.12
CA ASP A 27 -11.77 -11.70 -10.42
C ASP A 27 -10.74 -11.21 -9.38
N ILE A 28 -11.10 -11.21 -8.10
CA ILE A 28 -10.23 -10.74 -7.00
C ILE A 28 -9.37 -11.89 -6.48
N GLU A 29 -8.06 -11.67 -6.41
CA GLU A 29 -7.09 -12.51 -5.70
C GLU A 29 -6.44 -11.73 -4.57
N LEU A 30 -6.64 -12.23 -3.34
CA LEU A 30 -6.13 -11.62 -2.13
C LEU A 30 -4.80 -12.24 -1.71
N PHE A 31 -3.89 -11.39 -1.25
CA PHE A 31 -2.60 -11.78 -0.71
C PHE A 31 -2.52 -11.39 0.77
N PRO A 32 -1.95 -12.26 1.63
CA PRO A 32 -1.81 -11.98 3.05
C PRO A 32 -1.01 -10.70 3.33
N ARG A 33 -1.53 -9.86 4.23
CA ARG A 33 -0.85 -8.65 4.74
C ARG A 33 0.62 -8.91 5.11
N GLY A 34 0.90 -10.03 5.78
CA GLY A 34 2.25 -10.42 6.26
C GLY A 34 3.33 -10.50 5.17
N LEU A 35 2.96 -10.56 3.88
CA LEU A 35 3.95 -10.47 2.80
C LEU A 35 4.67 -9.11 2.75
N HIS A 36 4.12 -8.05 3.35
CA HIS A 36 4.79 -6.75 3.47
C HIS A 36 6.06 -6.80 4.32
N ASN A 37 6.22 -7.82 5.17
CA ASN A 37 7.45 -8.06 5.94
C ASN A 37 8.61 -8.56 5.06
N THR A 38 8.32 -8.99 3.82
CA THR A 38 9.32 -9.48 2.87
C THR A 38 9.07 -8.88 1.47
N PRO A 39 9.38 -7.58 1.24
CA PRO A 39 8.99 -6.85 0.03
C PRO A 39 9.40 -7.54 -1.30
N GLY A 40 10.59 -8.14 -1.36
CA GLY A 40 11.04 -8.88 -2.53
C GLY A 40 10.19 -10.12 -2.82
N ARG A 41 9.74 -10.83 -1.78
CA ARG A 41 8.83 -11.98 -1.92
C ARG A 41 7.44 -11.54 -2.35
N LEU A 42 6.91 -10.46 -1.78
CA LEU A 42 5.64 -9.87 -2.22
C LEU A 42 5.70 -9.52 -3.70
N ARG A 43 6.76 -8.82 -4.14
CA ARG A 43 6.98 -8.46 -5.54
C ARG A 43 7.02 -9.68 -6.46
N GLY A 44 7.80 -10.70 -6.10
CA GLY A 44 7.88 -11.94 -6.87
C GLY A 44 6.52 -12.60 -7.05
N ARG A 45 5.75 -12.75 -5.97
CA ARG A 45 4.40 -13.35 -6.03
C ARG A 45 3.41 -12.53 -6.86
N LEU A 46 3.48 -11.21 -6.78
CA LEU A 46 2.65 -10.33 -7.61
C LEU A 46 3.03 -10.46 -9.08
N GLN A 47 4.33 -10.47 -9.39
CA GLN A 47 4.82 -10.65 -10.76
C GLN A 47 4.41 -12.02 -11.34
N GLU A 48 4.52 -13.10 -10.55
CA GLU A 48 4.04 -14.43 -10.96
C GLU A 48 2.56 -14.42 -11.37
N ARG A 49 1.72 -13.65 -10.67
CA ARG A 49 0.30 -13.52 -11.03
C ARG A 49 0.04 -12.62 -12.23
N ILE A 50 0.85 -11.58 -12.41
CA ILE A 50 0.81 -10.77 -13.64
C ILE A 50 1.20 -11.64 -14.84
N ASP A 51 2.27 -12.42 -14.71
CA ASP A 51 2.77 -13.31 -15.77
C ASP A 51 1.75 -14.41 -16.08
N ALA A 52 1.13 -15.01 -15.05
CA ALA A 52 0.13 -16.07 -15.21
C ALA A 52 -1.18 -15.59 -15.85
N ALA A 53 -1.50 -14.29 -15.80
CA ALA A 53 -2.73 -13.75 -16.38
C ALA A 53 -2.74 -13.77 -17.92
N ALA A 54 -1.57 -13.98 -18.55
CA ALA A 54 -1.43 -14.18 -19.99
C ALA A 54 -2.38 -15.28 -20.50
N GLY A 55 -3.03 -15.03 -21.63
CA GLY A 55 -3.98 -15.98 -22.23
C GLY A 55 -5.29 -16.26 -21.45
N GLN A 56 -5.53 -15.66 -20.27
CA GLN A 56 -6.76 -15.91 -19.48
C GLN A 56 -7.97 -15.04 -19.85
N GLY A 57 -7.86 -14.27 -20.94
CA GLY A 57 -8.95 -13.43 -21.46
C GLY A 57 -9.26 -12.18 -20.64
N TYR A 58 -8.34 -11.72 -19.79
CA TYR A 58 -8.48 -10.43 -19.10
C TYR A 58 -8.19 -9.26 -20.05
N ASP A 59 -8.86 -8.14 -19.81
CA ASP A 59 -8.60 -6.86 -20.50
C ASP A 59 -7.49 -6.07 -19.79
N ALA A 60 -7.45 -6.13 -18.46
CA ALA A 60 -6.43 -5.47 -17.64
C ALA A 60 -6.23 -6.18 -16.29
N ILE A 61 -5.08 -5.93 -15.68
CA ILE A 61 -4.77 -6.30 -14.30
C ILE A 61 -4.84 -5.02 -13.46
N VAL A 62 -5.62 -5.03 -12.40
CA VAL A 62 -5.76 -3.89 -11.48
C VAL A 62 -5.14 -4.24 -10.13
N MET A 63 -4.24 -3.39 -9.64
CA MET A 63 -3.50 -3.59 -8.41
C MET A 63 -4.11 -2.75 -7.30
N ALA A 64 -4.75 -3.38 -6.32
CA ALA A 64 -5.17 -2.68 -5.11
C ALA A 64 -3.99 -2.58 -4.14
N TYR A 65 -2.96 -1.83 -4.57
CA TYR A 65 -1.69 -1.60 -3.89
C TYR A 65 -1.19 -0.18 -4.20
N GLY A 66 -0.46 0.41 -3.25
CA GLY A 66 0.37 1.58 -3.51
C GLY A 66 1.81 1.19 -3.82
N LEU A 67 2.76 2.07 -3.51
CA LEU A 67 4.20 1.78 -3.53
C LEU A 67 4.60 0.77 -2.44
N CYS A 68 3.92 0.80 -1.28
CA CYS A 68 4.05 -0.13 -0.15
C CYS A 68 5.52 -0.36 0.28
N GLY A 69 6.26 0.70 0.56
CA GLY A 69 7.69 0.59 0.92
C GLY A 69 8.56 0.04 -0.22
N GLN A 70 8.23 0.41 -1.46
CA GLN A 70 8.83 -0.08 -2.71
C GLN A 70 8.55 -1.56 -3.04
N ALA A 71 7.65 -2.24 -2.34
CA ALA A 71 7.31 -3.63 -2.66
C ALA A 71 6.80 -3.79 -4.11
N THR A 72 6.08 -2.80 -4.65
CA THR A 72 5.56 -2.85 -6.03
C THR A 72 6.53 -2.29 -7.08
N ALA A 73 7.62 -1.63 -6.68
CA ALA A 73 8.61 -1.11 -7.62
C ALA A 73 9.29 -2.25 -8.40
N GLY A 74 9.36 -2.14 -9.71
CA GLY A 74 9.91 -3.18 -10.60
C GLY A 74 8.86 -4.17 -11.14
N LEU A 75 7.60 -4.12 -10.67
CA LEU A 75 6.53 -4.88 -11.32
C LEU A 75 6.40 -4.43 -12.78
N THR A 76 6.30 -5.40 -13.68
CA THR A 76 6.33 -5.17 -15.12
C THR A 76 5.04 -5.67 -15.76
N ALA A 77 4.38 -4.81 -16.51
CA ALA A 77 3.25 -5.20 -17.33
C ALA A 77 3.70 -6.13 -18.46
N ARG A 78 3.02 -7.26 -18.61
CA ARG A 78 3.30 -8.27 -19.65
C ARG A 78 2.38 -8.05 -20.85
N GLU A 79 1.50 -9.00 -21.15
CA GLU A 79 0.56 -8.91 -22.27
C GLU A 79 -0.57 -7.91 -22.04
N LYS A 80 -0.87 -7.62 -20.76
CA LYS A 80 -2.01 -6.80 -20.35
C LYS A 80 -1.55 -5.55 -19.62
N PRO A 81 -2.27 -4.43 -19.78
CA PRO A 81 -1.99 -3.25 -18.99
C PRO A 81 -2.16 -3.56 -17.50
N VAL A 82 -1.27 -3.01 -16.69
CA VAL A 82 -1.31 -3.09 -15.22
C VAL A 82 -1.63 -1.72 -14.66
N VAL A 83 -2.72 -1.62 -13.92
CA VAL A 83 -3.23 -0.35 -13.38
C VAL A 83 -2.95 -0.30 -11.88
N VAL A 84 -2.30 0.76 -11.42
CA VAL A 84 -1.89 0.93 -10.02
C VAL A 84 -2.32 2.33 -9.53
N PRO A 85 -3.02 2.46 -8.39
CA PRO A 85 -3.24 3.74 -7.74
C PRO A 85 -1.91 4.44 -7.46
N ARG A 86 -1.85 5.74 -7.70
CA ARG A 86 -0.76 6.60 -7.27
C ARG A 86 -0.88 6.85 -5.76
N ALA A 87 -0.45 5.86 -5.00
CA ALA A 87 -0.61 5.80 -3.55
C ALA A 87 0.71 5.41 -2.89
N HIS A 88 1.00 5.97 -1.71
CA HIS A 88 2.16 5.54 -0.91
C HIS A 88 1.95 4.11 -0.42
N ASP A 89 0.78 3.83 0.15
CA ASP A 89 0.39 2.52 0.67
C ASP A 89 -1.14 2.42 0.81
N CYS A 90 -1.61 1.42 1.57
CA CYS A 90 -3.04 1.23 1.84
C CYS A 90 -3.70 2.40 2.60
N ILE A 91 -2.97 3.20 3.39
CA ILE A 91 -3.53 4.38 4.07
C ILE A 91 -3.99 5.39 3.03
N THR A 92 -3.16 5.70 2.04
CA THR A 92 -3.55 6.60 0.93
C THR A 92 -4.79 6.09 0.22
N ILE A 93 -4.90 4.77 0.02
CA ILE A 93 -6.07 4.14 -0.61
C ILE A 93 -7.32 4.28 0.27
N PHE A 94 -7.20 4.02 1.58
CA PHE A 94 -8.30 4.16 2.54
C PHE A 94 -8.79 5.61 2.68
N LEU A 95 -7.89 6.59 2.59
CA LEU A 95 -8.24 8.00 2.64
C LEU A 95 -8.77 8.52 1.29
N GLY A 96 -8.68 7.74 0.21
CA GLY A 96 -9.22 8.09 -1.09
C GLY A 96 -8.35 9.01 -1.94
N GLY A 97 -7.09 9.26 -1.56
CA GLY A 97 -6.21 10.13 -2.33
C GLY A 97 -4.95 10.57 -1.59
N ARG A 98 -3.96 11.03 -2.36
CA ARG A 98 -2.69 11.58 -1.84
C ARG A 98 -2.89 12.87 -1.07
N GLU A 99 -3.72 13.78 -1.56
CA GLU A 99 -3.99 15.06 -0.89
C GLU A 99 -4.47 14.85 0.56
N ARG A 100 -5.48 13.99 0.77
CA ARG A 100 -5.95 13.65 2.13
C ARG A 100 -4.91 12.92 2.96
N TYR A 101 -4.03 12.14 2.34
CA TYR A 101 -2.92 11.49 3.05
C TYR A 101 -1.88 12.52 3.49
N ASP A 102 -1.49 13.43 2.60
CA ASP A 102 -0.51 14.48 2.85
C ASP A 102 -1.01 15.43 3.95
N ASP A 103 -2.28 15.85 3.90
CA ASP A 103 -2.92 16.64 4.97
C ASP A 103 -2.81 15.97 6.35
N GLN A 104 -3.06 14.66 6.41
CA GLN A 104 -2.99 13.90 7.66
C GLN A 104 -1.56 13.74 8.16
N PHE A 105 -0.62 13.55 7.24
CA PHE A 105 0.79 13.38 7.56
C PHE A 105 1.43 14.70 8.01
N GLU A 106 1.14 15.82 7.34
CA GLU A 106 1.66 17.14 7.68
C GLU A 106 1.15 17.62 9.04
N GLN A 107 -0.13 17.39 9.33
CA GLN A 107 -0.73 17.82 10.59
C GLN A 107 -0.31 16.93 11.77
N GLN A 108 -0.18 15.62 11.55
CA GLN A 108 0.04 14.62 12.60
C GLN A 108 0.94 13.48 12.11
N PRO A 109 2.25 13.71 11.87
CA PRO A 109 3.16 12.69 11.34
C PRO A 109 3.31 11.48 12.28
N GLY A 110 3.15 11.70 13.59
CA GLY A 110 3.15 10.65 14.62
C GLY A 110 1.81 9.94 14.77
N THR A 111 1.25 9.41 13.68
CA THR A 111 -0.03 8.71 13.69
C THR A 111 0.14 7.20 13.56
N TYR A 112 -0.44 6.47 14.50
CA TYR A 112 -0.61 5.03 14.45
C TYR A 112 -2.01 4.72 13.90
N TRP A 113 -2.07 4.03 12.77
CA TRP A 113 -3.28 3.87 11.99
C TRP A 113 -3.94 2.51 12.19
N TYR A 114 -5.27 2.51 12.30
CA TYR A 114 -6.12 1.33 12.44
C TYR A 114 -7.18 1.31 11.34
N ALA A 115 -7.47 0.13 10.81
CA ALA A 115 -8.61 -0.13 9.93
C ALA A 115 -9.12 -1.54 10.22
N LEU A 116 -10.42 -1.78 9.99
CA LEU A 116 -11.07 -3.05 10.32
C LEU A 116 -10.33 -4.26 9.72
N ASP A 117 -10.20 -4.28 8.39
CA ASP A 117 -9.54 -5.36 7.67
C ASP A 117 -8.06 -5.46 8.02
N TYR A 118 -7.38 -4.35 8.29
CA TYR A 118 -5.97 -4.39 8.67
C TYR A 118 -5.74 -5.15 9.98
N VAL A 119 -6.58 -4.92 10.99
CA VAL A 119 -6.48 -5.59 12.30
C VAL A 119 -7.00 -7.03 12.26
N GLU A 120 -8.02 -7.33 11.46
CA GLU A 120 -8.55 -8.70 11.35
C GLU A 120 -7.68 -9.64 10.50
N ARG A 121 -6.91 -9.09 9.56
CA ARG A 121 -5.98 -9.84 8.70
C ARG A 121 -4.58 -9.97 9.30
N ASP A 122 -4.39 -9.53 10.54
CA ASP A 122 -3.13 -9.74 11.23
C ASP A 122 -2.97 -11.22 11.61
N ASP A 123 -1.94 -11.86 11.08
CA ASP A 123 -1.58 -13.25 11.37
C ASP A 123 -0.55 -13.37 12.50
N GLY A 124 -0.21 -12.26 13.15
CA GLY A 124 0.77 -12.18 14.23
C GLY A 124 2.23 -12.21 13.75
N SER A 125 2.48 -12.32 12.45
CA SER A 125 3.83 -12.38 11.89
C SER A 125 4.49 -11.01 11.70
N GLY A 126 3.72 -9.92 11.70
CA GLY A 126 4.19 -8.56 11.42
C GLY A 126 4.48 -7.70 12.65
N GLY A 127 4.44 -8.27 13.85
CA GLY A 127 4.43 -7.49 15.08
C GLY A 127 3.17 -6.63 15.21
N ASN A 128 2.89 -6.15 16.42
CA ASN A 128 1.72 -5.33 16.73
C ASN A 128 1.95 -3.88 16.21
N MET A 129 2.12 -3.72 14.90
CA MET A 129 2.47 -2.46 14.23
C MET A 129 1.33 -1.98 13.31
N GLY A 130 0.90 -0.75 13.56
CA GLY A 130 -0.16 -0.06 12.83
C GLY A 130 0.27 0.24 11.41
N MET A 131 -0.69 0.56 10.54
CA MET A 131 -0.32 1.00 9.20
C MET A 131 0.59 2.23 9.31
N GLY A 132 1.60 2.32 8.44
CA GLY A 132 2.53 3.45 8.44
C GLY A 132 3.61 3.41 9.52
N ALA A 133 3.58 2.45 10.45
CA ALA A 133 4.75 2.13 11.25
C ALA A 133 5.77 1.46 10.33
N GLY A 134 6.72 2.26 9.83
CA GLY A 134 7.80 1.80 8.95
C GLY A 134 8.37 0.48 9.45
N THR A 135 8.65 -0.42 8.52
CA THR A 135 9.09 -1.82 8.72
C THR A 135 10.04 -1.95 9.91
N GLY A 136 9.48 -2.14 11.10
CA GLY A 136 10.19 -2.34 12.36
C GLY A 136 10.71 -3.76 12.51
N THR A 137 11.06 -4.42 11.41
CA THR A 137 11.74 -5.71 11.41
C THR A 137 13.13 -5.49 10.83
N GLU A 138 14.12 -5.61 11.72
CA GLU A 138 15.57 -5.60 11.50
C GLU A 138 16.27 -4.22 11.49
N GLY A 139 16.26 -3.53 12.63
CA GLY A 139 17.11 -2.36 12.86
C GLY A 139 18.63 -2.61 12.72
N GLN A 140 19.08 -3.87 12.58
CA GLN A 140 20.47 -4.21 12.29
C GLN A 140 20.75 -4.36 10.78
N SER A 141 19.89 -5.02 10.00
CA SER A 141 20.12 -5.18 8.56
C SER A 141 19.91 -3.87 7.79
N VAL A 142 18.95 -3.04 8.24
CA VAL A 142 18.73 -1.68 7.71
C VAL A 142 19.91 -0.76 8.07
N TYR A 143 20.49 -0.91 9.26
CA TYR A 143 21.67 -0.15 9.67
C TYR A 143 22.88 -0.53 8.80
N GLU A 144 23.14 -1.82 8.60
CA GLU A 144 24.23 -2.30 7.74
C GLU A 144 24.08 -1.83 6.30
N GLU A 145 22.88 -1.88 5.72
CA GLU A 145 22.58 -1.36 4.38
C GLU A 145 22.83 0.16 4.30
N TYR A 146 22.45 0.92 5.33
CA TYR A 146 22.66 2.36 5.36
C TYR A 146 24.12 2.74 5.56
N VAL A 147 24.89 1.95 6.33
CA VAL A 147 26.33 2.13 6.47
C VAL A 147 27.01 1.90 5.12
N GLU A 148 26.62 0.86 4.39
CA GLU A 148 27.17 0.56 3.07
C GLU A 148 26.86 1.65 2.04
N LYS A 149 25.62 2.17 2.07
CA LYS A 149 25.13 3.11 1.05
C LYS A 149 25.44 4.58 1.33
N TYR A 150 25.46 4.98 2.61
CA TYR A 150 25.55 6.37 3.03
C TYR A 150 26.74 6.66 3.96
N GLY A 151 27.46 5.64 4.40
CA GLY A 151 28.53 5.75 5.38
C GLY A 151 28.01 5.76 6.82
N LYS A 152 28.88 5.39 7.76
CA LYS A 152 28.53 5.17 9.17
C LYS A 152 27.86 6.37 9.83
N ASP A 153 28.43 7.57 9.69
CA ASP A 153 27.90 8.76 10.36
C ASP A 153 26.49 9.15 9.85
N ASN A 154 26.21 8.95 8.57
CA ASN A 154 24.87 9.16 8.00
C ASN A 154 23.90 8.05 8.39
N ALA A 155 24.36 6.80 8.46
CA ALA A 155 23.55 5.68 8.93
C ALA A 155 23.15 5.85 10.40
N ASP A 156 24.09 6.27 11.25
CA ASP A 156 23.88 6.62 12.65
C ASP A 156 22.84 7.76 12.77
N TYR A 157 22.96 8.82 11.95
CA TYR A 157 21.99 9.91 11.91
C TYR A 157 20.60 9.45 11.42
N LEU A 158 20.53 8.69 10.32
CA LEU A 158 19.27 8.15 9.78
C LEU A 158 18.58 7.25 10.80
N MET A 159 19.34 6.42 11.50
CA MET A 159 18.81 5.51 12.52
C MET A 159 18.41 6.24 13.80
N GLN A 160 19.10 7.33 14.15
CA GLN A 160 18.67 8.24 15.21
C GLN A 160 17.34 8.94 14.83
N VAL A 161 17.21 9.42 13.60
CA VAL A 161 15.97 10.05 13.10
C VAL A 161 14.83 9.03 13.02
N MET A 162 15.07 7.82 12.53
CA MET A 162 14.07 6.74 12.49
C MET A 162 13.67 6.23 13.88
N GLY A 163 14.62 6.14 14.81
CA GLY A 163 14.37 5.83 16.21
C GLY A 163 13.54 6.91 16.90
N GLN A 164 13.73 8.18 16.53
CA GLN A 164 12.87 9.28 16.97
C GLN A 164 11.44 9.12 16.39
N TRP A 165 11.26 8.70 15.15
CA TRP A 165 9.92 8.52 14.56
C TRP A 165 9.08 7.46 15.30
N GLN A 166 9.69 6.35 15.73
CA GLN A 166 9.00 5.34 16.55
C GLN A 166 8.69 5.84 17.97
N ALA A 167 9.46 6.78 18.51
CA ALA A 167 9.26 7.41 19.82
C ALA A 167 8.28 8.60 19.83
N HIS A 168 7.67 8.94 18.68
CA HIS A 168 6.87 10.16 18.51
C HIS A 168 5.43 9.93 18.06
N TYR A 169 4.91 8.70 18.14
CA TYR A 169 3.46 8.52 18.02
C TYR A 169 2.74 9.33 19.10
N LYS A 170 1.78 10.13 18.67
CA LYS A 170 0.93 10.98 19.51
C LYS A 170 -0.56 10.79 19.21
N ARG A 171 -0.89 10.05 18.15
CA ARG A 171 -2.26 9.84 17.68
C ARG A 171 -2.50 8.38 17.32
N ALA A 172 -3.64 7.84 17.77
CA ALA A 172 -4.24 6.62 17.24
C ALA A 172 -5.42 7.02 16.34
N ALA A 173 -5.30 6.77 15.03
CA ALA A 173 -6.34 7.10 14.07
C ALA A 173 -7.04 5.84 13.56
N TYR A 174 -8.34 5.72 13.82
CA TYR A 174 -9.17 4.65 13.27
C TYR A 174 -9.87 5.13 12.00
N ILE A 175 -9.58 4.48 10.87
CA ILE A 175 -10.23 4.75 9.59
C ILE A 175 -11.50 3.89 9.46
N GLU A 176 -12.64 4.56 9.45
CA GLU A 176 -13.94 3.95 9.22
C GLU A 176 -14.25 3.93 7.72
N MET A 177 -14.25 2.73 7.13
CA MET A 177 -14.56 2.55 5.71
C MET A 177 -16.06 2.42 5.41
N GLY A 178 -16.92 2.44 6.44
CA GLY A 178 -18.38 2.28 6.24
C GLY A 178 -18.83 0.89 5.79
N VAL A 179 -18.00 -0.14 5.97
CA VAL A 179 -18.32 -1.54 5.63
C VAL A 179 -17.85 -2.49 6.74
N GLY A 180 -18.74 -3.39 7.18
CA GLY A 180 -18.51 -4.28 8.32
C GLY A 180 -18.69 -3.60 9.68
N ASP A 181 -18.59 -4.38 10.76
CA ASP A 181 -18.64 -3.86 12.12
C ASP A 181 -17.23 -3.53 12.62
N GLY A 182 -16.95 -2.23 12.69
CA GLY A 182 -15.68 -1.67 13.16
C GLY A 182 -15.51 -1.57 14.67
N SER A 183 -16.57 -1.80 15.45
CA SER A 183 -16.67 -1.37 16.86
C SER A 183 -15.54 -1.92 17.73
N ARG A 184 -15.17 -3.19 17.52
CA ARG A 184 -14.06 -3.83 18.23
C ARG A 184 -12.72 -3.14 17.94
N VAL A 185 -12.44 -2.85 16.67
CA VAL A 185 -11.17 -2.24 16.25
C VAL A 185 -11.10 -0.78 16.68
N GLU A 186 -12.21 -0.07 16.62
CA GLU A 186 -12.32 1.28 17.16
C GLU A 186 -12.01 1.31 18.67
N ASN A 187 -12.54 0.36 19.44
CA ASN A 187 -12.27 0.24 20.87
C ASN A 187 -10.80 -0.11 21.16
N ILE A 188 -10.16 -0.94 20.32
CA ILE A 188 -8.71 -1.21 20.42
C ILE A 188 -7.93 0.09 20.25
N ALA A 189 -8.20 0.86 19.19
CA ALA A 189 -7.53 2.13 18.93
C ALA A 189 -7.73 3.14 20.08
N ARG A 190 -8.95 3.23 20.65
CA ARG A 190 -9.22 4.07 21.83
C ARG A 190 -8.44 3.62 23.06
N SER A 191 -8.39 2.31 23.31
CA SER A 191 -7.66 1.73 24.44
C SER A 191 -6.16 1.98 24.31
N ASP A 192 -5.58 1.73 23.15
CA ASP A 192 -4.16 1.97 22.87
C ASP A 192 -3.81 3.46 23.05
N ALA A 193 -4.69 4.35 22.58
CA ALA A 193 -4.51 5.78 22.79
C ALA A 193 -4.47 6.15 24.27
N SER A 194 -5.44 5.67 25.04
CA SER A 194 -5.53 5.93 26.48
C SER A 194 -4.32 5.38 27.24
N GLN A 195 -3.85 4.17 26.92
CA GLN A 195 -2.73 3.53 27.61
C GLN A 195 -1.40 4.21 27.31
N ARG A 196 -1.25 4.77 26.11
CA ARG A 196 0.00 5.38 25.63
C ARG A 196 0.02 6.90 25.74
N GLY A 197 -1.08 7.50 26.22
CA GLY A 197 -1.22 8.95 26.30
C GLY A 197 -1.36 9.64 24.93
N TRP A 198 -1.86 8.93 23.92
CA TRP A 198 -2.11 9.46 22.59
C TRP A 198 -3.53 10.04 22.46
N ILE A 199 -3.71 10.90 21.47
CA ILE A 199 -5.02 11.37 21.02
C ILE A 199 -5.67 10.25 20.21
N PHE A 200 -6.92 9.91 20.53
CA PHE A 200 -7.73 9.05 19.66
C PHE A 200 -8.50 9.91 18.65
N GLU A 201 -8.49 9.52 17.39
CA GLU A 201 -9.28 10.14 16.33
C GLU A 201 -9.97 9.07 15.47
N LYS A 202 -11.23 9.32 15.12
CA LYS A 202 -11.97 8.53 14.14
C LYS A 202 -12.06 9.32 12.83
N ILE A 203 -11.57 8.73 11.76
CA ILE A 203 -11.49 9.36 10.44
C ILE A 203 -12.39 8.60 9.47
N THR A 204 -13.26 9.31 8.76
CA THR A 204 -14.06 8.71 7.69
C THR A 204 -13.17 8.44 6.47
N GLY A 205 -13.02 7.18 6.11
CA GLY A 205 -12.33 6.77 4.88
C GLY A 205 -13.16 7.09 3.64
N ASP A 206 -12.56 6.91 2.47
CA ASP A 206 -13.23 7.13 1.18
C ASP A 206 -12.88 6.01 0.21
N MET A 207 -13.91 5.31 -0.29
CA MET A 207 -13.76 4.21 -1.24
C MET A 207 -13.49 4.68 -2.67
N VAL A 208 -13.39 5.98 -2.95
CA VAL A 208 -13.29 6.51 -4.32
C VAL A 208 -12.19 5.85 -5.15
N LEU A 209 -10.99 5.64 -4.60
CA LEU A 209 -9.91 4.96 -5.33
C LEU A 209 -10.22 3.49 -5.59
N VAL A 210 -10.76 2.77 -4.61
CA VAL A 210 -11.16 1.36 -4.77
C VAL A 210 -12.27 1.23 -5.82
N ARG A 211 -13.27 2.10 -5.77
CA ARG A 211 -14.37 2.13 -6.72
C ARG A 211 -13.86 2.41 -8.13
N ARG A 212 -13.12 3.50 -8.32
CA ARG A 212 -12.59 3.91 -9.63
C ARG A 212 -11.68 2.86 -10.24
N LEU A 213 -10.82 2.22 -9.43
CA LEU A 213 -9.98 1.09 -9.87
C LEU A 213 -10.80 -0.04 -10.50
N LEU A 214 -11.88 -0.47 -9.85
CA LEU A 214 -12.71 -1.58 -10.32
C LEU A 214 -13.76 -1.19 -11.37
N PHE A 215 -14.04 0.10 -11.53
CA PHE A 215 -15.01 0.66 -12.49
C PHE A 215 -14.34 1.04 -13.82
N GLY A 216 -13.03 0.91 -13.95
CA GLY A 216 -12.31 1.26 -15.17
C GLY A 216 -12.04 2.75 -15.35
N ASP A 217 -12.23 3.56 -14.29
CA ASP A 217 -11.93 4.99 -14.30
C ASP A 217 -10.51 5.22 -13.78
N TRP A 218 -9.53 5.17 -14.69
CA TRP A 218 -8.11 5.19 -14.35
C TRP A 218 -7.43 6.53 -14.66
N GLU A 219 -8.20 7.61 -14.74
CA GLU A 219 -7.63 8.94 -15.00
C GLU A 219 -6.95 9.52 -13.76
N ARG A 220 -5.86 10.27 -13.97
CA ARG A 220 -5.13 11.11 -12.98
C ARG A 220 -4.49 10.35 -11.81
N ASP A 221 -5.31 9.71 -10.97
CA ASP A 221 -4.90 9.07 -9.72
C ASP A 221 -4.36 7.65 -9.90
N PHE A 222 -4.25 7.19 -11.14
CA PHE A 222 -3.72 5.90 -11.48
C PHE A 222 -2.55 6.03 -12.46
N LEU A 223 -1.63 5.10 -12.33
CA LEU A 223 -0.62 4.79 -13.32
C LEU A 223 -1.12 3.57 -14.11
N VAL A 224 -1.25 3.72 -15.43
CA VAL A 224 -1.47 2.60 -16.35
C VAL A 224 -0.11 2.25 -16.94
N LEU A 225 0.39 1.06 -16.63
CA LEU A 225 1.58 0.49 -17.24
C LEU A 225 1.17 -0.28 -18.49
N GLU A 226 1.62 0.19 -19.64
CA GLU A 226 1.46 -0.53 -20.90
C GLU A 226 2.40 -1.74 -20.98
N PRO A 227 2.07 -2.76 -21.80
CA PRO A 227 2.94 -3.89 -22.05
C PRO A 227 4.43 -3.53 -22.22
N GLY A 228 5.29 -4.18 -21.43
CA GLY A 228 6.73 -3.96 -21.41
C GLY A 228 7.21 -2.84 -20.48
N GLN A 229 6.32 -2.03 -19.91
CA GLN A 229 6.67 -1.00 -18.93
C GLN A 229 6.77 -1.55 -17.52
N SER A 230 7.69 -0.99 -16.73
CA SER A 230 7.90 -1.36 -15.33
C SER A 230 7.58 -0.20 -14.39
N LEU A 231 6.99 -0.51 -13.23
CA LEU A 231 6.73 0.45 -12.16
C LEU A 231 8.05 0.93 -11.57
N LYS A 232 8.19 2.23 -11.35
CA LYS A 232 9.26 2.82 -10.51
C LYS A 232 8.66 3.74 -9.44
N MET A 233 9.41 3.92 -8.36
CA MET A 233 9.18 5.03 -7.44
C MET A 233 9.56 6.36 -8.13
N THR A 234 8.83 7.42 -7.82
CA THR A 234 9.20 8.80 -8.12
C THR A 234 9.37 9.59 -6.82
N PHE A 235 10.03 10.73 -6.89
CA PHE A 235 10.28 11.62 -5.75
C PHE A 235 9.46 12.92 -5.86
N ASP A 236 8.30 12.82 -6.49
CA ASP A 236 7.35 13.91 -6.75
C ASP A 236 5.94 13.50 -6.25
N GLU A 237 4.95 14.39 -6.42
CA GLU A 237 3.55 14.13 -6.08
C GLU A 237 2.96 12.87 -6.73
N ASN A 238 3.62 12.31 -7.75
CA ASN A 238 3.12 11.16 -8.48
C ASN A 238 3.33 9.83 -7.76
N VAL A 239 4.27 9.77 -6.80
CA VAL A 239 4.69 8.61 -5.98
C VAL A 239 5.29 7.45 -6.79
N ILE A 240 4.65 7.12 -7.91
CA ILE A 240 5.02 6.07 -8.85
C ILE A 240 5.01 6.60 -10.29
N GLY A 241 5.83 5.98 -11.12
CA GLY A 241 5.88 6.24 -12.55
C GLY A 241 6.28 4.98 -13.32
N CYS A 242 6.55 5.13 -14.62
CA CYS A 242 6.98 4.03 -15.46
C CYS A 242 8.43 4.19 -15.95
N VAL A 243 9.08 3.06 -16.19
CA VAL A 243 10.33 2.96 -16.95
C VAL A 243 10.00 2.24 -18.25
N LEU A 244 10.45 2.81 -19.38
CA LEU A 244 10.38 2.14 -20.68
C LEU A 244 11.40 1.01 -20.74
N PRO A 245 11.13 -0.08 -21.45
CA PRO A 245 12.13 -1.12 -21.68
C PRO A 245 13.37 -0.47 -22.30
N ALA A 246 14.56 -0.85 -21.81
CA ALA A 246 15.79 -0.41 -22.44
C ALA A 246 15.74 -0.84 -23.91
N THR A 247 15.79 0.11 -24.84
CA THR A 247 15.98 -0.19 -26.25
C THR A 247 17.32 -0.90 -26.37
N THR A 248 17.29 -2.22 -26.56
CA THR A 248 18.44 -2.97 -27.03
C THR A 248 18.77 -2.42 -28.40
N ASN A 249 19.72 -1.48 -28.46
CA ASN A 249 20.38 -1.13 -29.71
C ASN A 249 21.04 -2.41 -30.21
N GLN A 250 20.39 -3.09 -31.16
CA GLN A 250 21.02 -4.09 -31.98
C GLN A 250 22.03 -3.34 -32.88
N THR A 251 23.30 -3.36 -32.47
CA THR A 251 24.45 -3.14 -33.36
C THR A 251 24.82 -4.44 -34.03
#